data_AF-A0A1C4FD11-F1
#
_entry.id   AF-A0A1C4FD11-F1
#
_cell.length_a   1.000
_cell.length_b   1.000
_cell.length_c   1.000
_cell.angle_alpha   90.00
_cell.angle_beta   90.00
_cell.angle_gamma   90.00
#
_symmetry.space_group_name_H-M   'P 1'
#
loop_
_entity.id
_entity.type
_entity.pdbx_description
1 polymer ?
#
loop_
_entity_poly.entity_id
_entity_poly.type
_entity_poly.pdbx_seq_one_letter_code
_entity_poly.pdbx_strand_id
1 'polypeptide(L)'
;MEQSSPASSTAAAVIKEYFLYTRRTNLAELEQRLLQKGVPATEAAPMALDAYRQFLQRLLRVNIVTFVLIILVLLVDILLLPKIFSQTAPMSTRIMVYGIILFSSVILVRGLTKALKLFSLKEEITAFRELRNL
;
A
#
# COMPACT_ATOMS: atom_id res chain seq x y z
N MET A 1 10.82 -38.11 -9.22
CA MET A 1 10.06 -37.49 -8.11
C MET A 1 10.93 -36.40 -7.52
N GLU A 2 10.41 -35.19 -7.57
CA GLU A 2 11.12 -33.90 -7.48
C GLU A 2 11.89 -33.70 -6.17
N GLN A 3 13.21 -33.48 -6.30
CA GLN A 3 13.99 -32.78 -5.27
C GLN A 3 13.55 -31.32 -5.27
N SER A 4 12.55 -31.01 -4.44
CA SER A 4 12.13 -29.66 -4.13
C SER A 4 13.25 -28.96 -3.36
N SER A 5 13.93 -28.07 -4.08
CA SER A 5 15.22 -27.46 -3.72
C SER A 5 15.18 -26.68 -2.40
N PRO A 6 16.14 -26.89 -1.46
CA PRO A 6 16.24 -26.15 -0.20
C PRO A 6 16.38 -24.63 -0.38
N ALA A 7 16.79 -24.17 -1.57
CA ALA A 7 16.89 -22.76 -1.94
C ALA A 7 15.55 -22.00 -1.87
N SER A 8 14.43 -22.67 -2.19
CA SER A 8 13.08 -22.09 -2.17
C SER A 8 12.64 -21.71 -0.76
N SER A 9 12.94 -22.57 0.23
CA SER A 9 12.59 -22.32 1.64
C SER A 9 13.39 -21.15 2.23
N THR A 10 14.66 -21.01 1.84
CA THR A 10 15.54 -19.91 2.27
C THR A 10 15.14 -18.59 1.65
N ALA A 11 14.80 -18.57 0.36
CA ALA A 11 14.34 -17.36 -0.34
C ALA A 11 13.02 -16.83 0.25
N ALA A 12 12.05 -17.72 0.52
CA ALA A 12 10.78 -17.35 1.14
C ALA A 12 10.96 -16.79 2.56
N ALA A 13 11.91 -17.33 3.34
CA ALA A 13 12.24 -16.81 4.67
C ALA A 13 12.83 -15.39 4.60
N VAL A 14 13.76 -15.15 3.67
CA VAL A 14 14.40 -13.84 3.46
C VAL A 14 13.38 -12.78 3.04
N ILE A 15 12.47 -13.13 2.13
CA ILE A 15 11.38 -12.25 1.70
C ILE A 15 10.47 -11.88 2.89
N LYS A 16 10.08 -12.88 3.68
CA LYS A 16 9.21 -12.66 4.85
C LYS A 16 9.89 -11.79 5.90
N GLU A 17 11.16 -12.04 6.19
CA GLU A 17 11.95 -11.24 7.13
C GLU A 17 12.12 -9.80 6.64
N TYR A 18 12.38 -9.62 5.34
CA TYR A 18 12.53 -8.30 4.73
C TYR A 18 11.28 -7.43 4.87
N PHE A 19 10.09 -7.98 4.60
CA PHE A 19 8.83 -7.26 4.75
C PHE A 19 8.39 -7.07 6.21
N LEU A 20 8.91 -7.86 7.15
CA LEU A 20 8.62 -7.72 8.59
C LEU A 20 9.49 -6.66 9.26
N TYR A 21 10.79 -6.61 8.92
CA TYR A 21 11.75 -5.76 9.62
C TYR A 21 12.04 -4.43 8.91
N THR A 22 11.88 -4.37 7.59
CA THR A 22 12.26 -3.16 6.84
C THR A 22 11.07 -2.22 6.69
N ARG A 23 11.15 -1.02 7.30
CA ARG A 23 10.17 0.06 7.14
C ARG A 23 10.17 0.69 5.74
N ARG A 24 11.26 0.54 5.00
CA ARG A 24 11.44 1.00 3.62
C ARG A 24 11.55 -0.22 2.71
N THR A 25 10.50 -0.48 1.95
CA THR A 25 10.54 -1.49 0.90
C THR A 25 11.34 -0.96 -0.28
N ASN A 26 12.61 -1.37 -0.43
CA ASN A 26 13.38 -1.21 -1.67
C ASN A 26 13.57 -2.57 -2.42
N LEU A 27 13.18 -2.64 -3.68
CA LEU A 27 13.18 -3.88 -4.47
C LEU A 27 14.60 -4.35 -4.82
N ALA A 28 15.52 -3.41 -5.10
CA ALA A 28 16.93 -3.73 -5.36
C ALA A 28 17.65 -4.27 -4.12
N GLU A 29 17.28 -3.79 -2.93
CA GLU A 29 17.82 -4.32 -1.67
C GLU A 29 17.33 -5.75 -1.40
N LEU A 30 16.07 -6.06 -1.74
CA LEU A 30 15.56 -7.43 -1.66
C LEU A 30 16.29 -8.37 -2.62
N GLU A 31 16.52 -7.94 -3.87
CA GLU A 31 17.32 -8.67 -4.85
C GLU A 31 18.72 -8.97 -4.29
N GLN A 32 19.40 -7.97 -3.73
CA GLN A 32 20.74 -8.12 -3.17
C GLN A 32 20.77 -9.10 -1.98
N ARG A 33 19.76 -9.08 -1.11
CA ARG A 33 19.65 -10.04 0.01
C ARG A 33 19.39 -11.47 -0.47
N LEU A 34 18.64 -11.65 -1.56
CA LEU A 34 18.44 -12.96 -2.19
C LEU A 34 19.73 -13.49 -2.81
N LEU A 35 20.49 -12.64 -3.50
CA LEU A 35 21.82 -12.97 -4.04
C LEU A 35 22.80 -13.40 -2.94
N GLN A 36 22.85 -12.67 -1.82
CA GLN A 36 23.71 -13.00 -0.68
C GLN A 36 23.38 -14.35 -0.03
N LYS A 37 22.15 -14.84 -0.22
CA LYS A 37 21.67 -16.12 0.33
C LYS A 37 21.79 -17.28 -0.66
N GLY A 38 22.46 -17.07 -1.79
CA GLY A 38 22.78 -18.11 -2.76
C GLY A 38 21.71 -18.34 -3.83
N VAL A 39 20.75 -17.43 -3.99
CA VAL A 39 19.80 -17.49 -5.10
C VAL A 39 20.51 -17.03 -6.38
N PRO A 40 20.43 -17.80 -7.49
CA PRO A 40 21.06 -17.40 -8.74
C PRO A 40 20.48 -16.08 -9.27
N ALA A 41 21.32 -15.24 -9.85
CA ALA A 41 20.92 -13.90 -10.30
C ALA A 41 19.79 -13.88 -11.34
N THR A 42 19.71 -14.94 -12.16
CA THR A 42 18.61 -15.17 -13.10
C THR A 42 17.26 -15.40 -12.43
N GLU A 43 17.23 -15.90 -11.20
CA GLU A 43 16.00 -16.17 -10.44
C GLU A 43 15.74 -15.12 -9.35
N ALA A 44 16.78 -14.46 -8.83
CA ALA A 44 16.66 -13.47 -7.77
C ALA A 44 15.82 -12.25 -8.18
N ALA A 45 16.05 -11.72 -9.38
CA ALA A 45 15.31 -10.58 -9.91
C ALA A 45 13.80 -10.86 -10.12
N PRO A 46 13.38 -11.93 -10.83
CA PRO A 46 11.95 -12.23 -10.97
C PRO A 46 11.30 -12.62 -9.64
N MET A 47 12.02 -13.28 -8.73
CA MET A 47 11.48 -13.67 -7.42
C MET A 47 11.26 -12.47 -6.49
N ALA A 48 12.18 -11.48 -6.50
CA ALA A 48 11.98 -10.22 -5.78
C ALA A 48 10.77 -9.43 -6.34
N LEU A 49 10.64 -9.40 -7.67
CA LEU A 49 9.54 -8.72 -8.36
C LEU A 49 8.19 -9.37 -8.04
N ASP A 50 8.10 -10.70 -8.08
CA ASP A 50 6.87 -11.42 -7.76
C ASP A 50 6.48 -11.23 -6.28
N ALA A 51 7.45 -11.30 -5.36
CA ALA A 51 7.21 -11.02 -3.95
C ALA A 51 6.65 -9.60 -3.71
N TYR A 52 7.18 -8.60 -4.42
CA TYR A 52 6.67 -7.23 -4.37
C TYR A 52 5.28 -7.08 -5.00
N ARG A 53 4.99 -7.77 -6.10
CA ARG A 53 3.65 -7.79 -6.70
C ARG A 53 2.62 -8.39 -5.74
N GLN A 54 2.95 -9.50 -5.09
CA GLN A 54 2.07 -10.13 -4.10
C GLN A 54 1.85 -9.20 -2.89
N PHE A 55 2.90 -8.53 -2.42
CA PHE A 55 2.80 -7.54 -1.36
C PHE A 55 1.90 -6.35 -1.74
N LEU A 56 2.08 -5.82 -2.95
CA LEU A 56 1.24 -4.75 -3.49
C LEU A 56 -0.24 -5.17 -3.60
N GLN A 57 -0.52 -6.37 -4.13
CA GLN A 57 -1.88 -6.89 -4.21
C GLN A 57 -2.53 -7.05 -2.83
N ARG A 58 -1.78 -7.49 -1.83
CA ARG A 58 -2.25 -7.60 -0.45
C ARG A 58 -2.56 -6.22 0.13
N LEU A 59 -1.67 -5.24 -0.08
CA LEU A 59 -1.87 -3.85 0.32
C LEU A 59 -3.10 -3.24 -0.34
N LEU A 60 -3.30 -3.47 -1.64
CA LEU A 60 -4.51 -3.05 -2.35
C LEU A 60 -5.75 -3.67 -1.72
N ARG A 61 -5.76 -5.00 -1.49
CA ARG A 61 -6.92 -5.68 -0.90
C ARG A 61 -7.28 -5.15 0.49
N VAL A 62 -6.28 -4.89 1.34
CA VAL A 62 -6.50 -4.32 2.68
C VAL A 62 -6.94 -2.85 2.61
N ASN A 63 -6.41 -2.09 1.65
CA ASN A 63 -6.73 -0.67 1.50
C ASN A 63 -8.01 -0.40 0.71
N ILE A 64 -8.59 -1.37 -0.02
CA ILE A 64 -9.90 -1.22 -0.69
C ILE A 64 -10.96 -0.76 0.31
N VAL A 65 -11.03 -1.39 1.49
CA VAL A 65 -12.00 -1.01 2.52
C VAL A 65 -11.77 0.43 3.00
N THR A 66 -10.50 0.84 3.14
CA THR A 66 -10.17 2.24 3.48
C THR A 66 -10.61 3.18 2.35
N PHE A 67 -10.44 2.80 1.09
CA PHE A 67 -10.82 3.59 -0.08
C PHE A 67 -12.34 3.76 -0.20
N VAL A 68 -13.11 2.69 0.01
CA VAL A 68 -14.57 2.75 0.06
C VAL A 68 -15.05 3.65 1.19
N LEU A 69 -14.43 3.57 2.37
CA LEU A 69 -14.77 4.42 3.51
C LEU A 69 -14.49 5.91 3.21
N ILE A 70 -13.37 6.22 2.55
CA ILE A 70 -13.06 7.59 2.10
C ILE A 70 -14.11 8.12 1.13
N ILE A 71 -14.49 7.31 0.13
CA ILE A 71 -15.53 7.70 -0.85
C ILE A 71 -16.87 7.95 -0.15
N LEU A 72 -17.26 7.08 0.78
CA LEU A 72 -18.52 7.21 1.51
C LEU A 72 -18.54 8.46 2.39
N VAL A 73 -17.44 8.77 3.06
CA VAL A 73 -17.28 10.01 3.84
C VAL A 73 -17.36 11.24 2.94
N LEU A 74 -16.67 11.25 1.80
CA LEU A 74 -16.76 12.33 0.82
C LEU A 74 -18.18 12.52 0.30
N LEU A 75 -18.91 11.44 0.04
CA LEU A 75 -20.29 11.49 -0.42
C LEU A 75 -21.21 12.10 0.64
N VAL A 76 -21.04 11.71 1.91
CA VAL A 76 -21.77 12.25 3.05
C VAL A 76 -21.49 13.75 3.20
N ASP A 77 -20.22 14.15 3.13
CA ASP A 77 -19.81 15.56 3.19
C ASP A 77 -20.47 16.37 2.07
N ILE A 78 -20.37 15.92 0.81
CA ILE A 78 -20.96 16.62 -0.34
C ILE A 78 -22.49 16.74 -0.24
N LEU A 79 -23.18 15.72 0.31
CA LEU A 79 -24.64 15.71 0.40
C LEU A 79 -25.20 16.44 1.62
N LEU A 80 -24.53 16.38 2.78
CA LEU A 80 -25.00 17.01 4.02
C LEU A 80 -24.48 18.44 4.22
N LEU A 81 -23.24 18.75 3.84
CA LEU A 81 -22.67 20.09 4.08
C LEU A 81 -23.52 21.22 3.47
N PRO A 82 -24.01 21.13 2.21
CA PRO A 82 -24.80 22.22 1.62
C PRO A 82 -26.13 22.46 2.35
N LYS A 83 -26.76 21.40 2.86
CA LYS A 83 -28.02 21.49 3.59
C LYS A 83 -27.83 22.15 4.96
N ILE A 84 -26.71 21.88 5.62
CA ILE A 84 -26.45 22.39 6.97
C ILE A 84 -25.85 23.80 6.95
N PHE A 85 -25.12 24.17 5.90
CA PHE A 85 -24.62 25.54 5.72
C PHE A 85 -25.69 26.54 5.24
N SER A 86 -26.92 26.09 4.99
CA SER A 86 -28.06 27.01 4.91
C SER A 86 -28.20 27.75 6.24
N GLN A 87 -28.36 29.09 6.19
CA GLN A 87 -28.11 30.03 7.29
C GLN A 87 -28.97 29.82 8.57
N THR A 88 -29.85 28.83 8.59
CA THR A 88 -30.83 28.56 9.66
C THR A 88 -30.43 27.41 10.59
N ALA A 89 -29.28 26.75 10.39
CA ALA A 89 -28.90 25.62 11.23
C ALA A 89 -28.52 26.03 12.67
N PRO A 90 -29.09 25.38 13.70
CA PRO A 90 -28.79 25.66 15.10
C PRO A 90 -27.33 25.35 15.45
N MET A 91 -26.82 25.98 16.52
CA MET A 91 -25.43 25.88 16.97
C MET A 91 -24.95 24.42 17.14
N SER A 92 -25.83 23.54 17.63
CA SER A 92 -25.57 22.10 17.78
C SER A 92 -25.25 21.42 16.45
N THR A 93 -25.99 21.75 15.39
CA THR A 93 -25.77 21.20 14.05
C THR A 93 -24.45 21.70 13.45
N ARG A 94 -24.04 22.94 13.75
CA ARG A 94 -22.74 23.49 13.32
C ARG A 94 -21.57 22.77 14.00
N ILE A 95 -21.67 22.50 15.30
CA ILE A 95 -20.65 21.73 16.04
C ILE A 95 -20.53 20.31 15.48
N MET A 96 -21.66 19.65 15.20
CA MET A 96 -21.67 18.32 14.59
C MET A 96 -20.97 18.32 13.22
N VAL A 97 -21.24 19.32 12.38
CA VAL A 97 -20.59 19.46 11.06
C VAL A 97 -19.09 19.66 11.18
N TYR A 98 -18.65 20.54 12.08
CA TYR A 98 -17.20 20.72 12.29
C TYR A 98 -16.55 19.42 12.75
N GLY A 99 -17.21 18.63 13.61
CA GLY A 99 -16.74 17.31 14.01
C GLY A 99 -16.64 16.33 12.82
N ILE A 100 -17.64 16.32 11.94
CA ILE A 100 -17.63 15.48 10.72
C ILE A 100 -16.48 15.91 9.78
N ILE A 101 -16.30 17.21 9.55
CA ILE A 101 -15.21 17.75 8.70
C ILE A 101 -13.83 17.38 9.28
N LEU A 102 -13.67 17.46 10.61
CA LEU A 102 -12.41 17.12 11.27
C LEU A 102 -12.12 15.62 11.12
N PHE A 103 -13.13 14.78 11.31
CA PHE A 103 -13.03 13.34 11.14
C PHE A 103 -12.74 12.94 9.69
N SER A 104 -13.43 13.57 8.73
CA SER A 104 -13.21 13.33 7.30
C SER A 104 -11.80 13.75 6.89
N SER A 105 -11.32 14.89 7.37
CA SER A 105 -9.96 15.37 7.12
C SER A 105 -8.90 14.37 7.59
N VAL A 106 -9.04 13.79 8.79
CA VAL A 106 -8.11 12.77 9.31
C VAL A 106 -8.11 11.50 8.43
N ILE A 107 -9.30 11.08 8.00
CA ILE A 107 -9.47 9.92 7.10
C ILE A 107 -8.82 10.19 5.74
N LEU A 108 -9.03 11.38 5.18
CA LEU A 108 -8.45 11.82 3.91
C LEU A 108 -6.92 11.85 3.95
N VAL A 109 -6.32 12.42 5.00
CA VAL A 109 -4.85 12.47 5.15
C VAL A 109 -4.25 11.06 5.26
N ARG A 110 -4.88 10.18 6.05
CA ARG A 110 -4.44 8.77 6.15
C ARG A 110 -4.60 8.03 4.83
N GLY A 111 -5.71 8.27 4.13
CA GLY A 111 -5.99 7.73 2.81
C GLY A 111 -4.94 8.13 1.78
N LEU A 112 -4.65 9.44 1.71
CA LEU A 112 -3.66 10.01 0.80
C LEU A 112 -2.26 9.46 1.07
N THR A 113 -1.87 9.37 2.34
CA THR A 113 -0.57 8.80 2.72
C THR A 113 -0.43 7.35 2.26
N LYS A 114 -1.49 6.55 2.38
CA LYS A 114 -1.52 5.17 1.89
C LYS A 114 -1.49 5.10 0.35
N ALA A 115 -2.22 5.99 -0.32
CA ALA A 115 -2.24 6.07 -1.78
C ALA A 115 -0.87 6.45 -2.35
N LEU A 116 -0.18 7.42 -1.74
CA LEU A 116 1.18 7.81 -2.12
C LEU A 116 2.18 6.65 -1.96
N LYS A 117 2.07 5.89 -0.86
CA LYS A 117 2.89 4.67 -0.69
C LYS A 117 2.62 3.66 -1.79
N LEU A 118 1.36 3.38 -2.11
CA LEU A 118 0.99 2.46 -3.19
C LEU A 118 1.53 2.92 -4.56
N PHE A 119 1.46 4.22 -4.85
CA PHE A 119 1.98 4.80 -6.08
C PHE A 119 3.49 4.65 -6.18
N SER A 120 4.22 5.02 -5.11
CA SER A 120 5.68 4.86 -5.03
C SER A 120 6.11 3.40 -5.21
N LEU A 121 5.41 2.45 -4.58
CA LEU A 121 5.65 1.01 -4.77
C LEU A 121 5.40 0.57 -6.23
N LYS A 122 4.39 1.12 -6.89
CA LYS A 122 4.08 0.79 -8.29
C LYS A 122 5.14 1.35 -9.24
N GLU A 123 5.57 2.59 -9.04
CA GLU A 123 6.67 3.20 -9.80
C GLU A 123 7.96 2.41 -9.61
N GLU A 124 8.29 2.01 -8.39
CA GLU A 124 9.49 1.23 -8.12
C GLU A 124 9.49 -0.13 -8.81
N ILE A 125 8.36 -0.85 -8.79
CA ILE A 125 8.21 -2.11 -9.53
C ILE A 125 8.38 -1.87 -11.04
N THR A 126 7.86 -0.75 -11.56
CA THR A 126 7.92 -0.41 -12.98
C THR A 126 9.35 -0.05 -13.39
N ALA A 127 10.02 0.81 -12.63
CA ALA A 127 11.41 1.20 -12.85
C ALA A 127 12.37 0.01 -12.76
N PHE A 128 12.18 -0.87 -11.76
CA PHE A 128 13.00 -2.07 -11.63
C PHE A 128 12.81 -3.03 -12.81
N ARG A 129 11.56 -3.19 -13.25
CA ARG A 129 11.21 -4.01 -14.41
C ARG A 129 11.88 -3.49 -15.68
N GLU A 130 11.81 -2.19 -15.94
CA GLU A 130 12.45 -1.54 -17.08
C GLU A 130 13.97 -1.68 -17.04
N LEU A 131 14.61 -1.44 -15.88
CA LEU A 131 16.06 -1.56 -15.71
C LEU A 131 16.58 -2.99 -15.96
N ARG A 132 15.73 -4.01 -15.78
CA ARG A 132 16.10 -5.41 -15.96
C ARG A 132 15.57 -6.02 -17.27
N ASN A 133 14.90 -5.26 -18.13
CA ASN A 133 14.23 -5.74 -19.34
C ASN A 133 13.30 -6.95 -19.07
N LEU A 134 12.55 -6.92 -17.96
CA LEU A 134 11.56 -7.95 -17.57
C LEU A 134 10.14 -7.52 -17.94
#